data_AF-A0A1C5NUU1-F1
#
_entry.id   AF-A0A1C5NUU1-F1
#
_cell.length_a   1.000
_cell.length_b   1.000
_cell.length_c   1.000
_cell.angle_alpha   90.00
_cell.angle_beta   90.00
_cell.angle_gamma   90.00
#
_symmetry.space_group_name_H-M   'P 1'
#
loop_
_entity.id
_entity.type
_entity.pdbx_description
1 polymer ?
#
loop_
_entity_poly.entity_id
_entity_poly.type
_entity_poly.pdbx_seq_one_letter_code
_entity_poly.pdbx_strand_id
1 'polypeptide(L)'
;MPSIHSVAQIQHRKQEKIEIIERKFKEILEKDYGNQSSYKNTEARNHELETLMSQMESWFDIPFLLEDAKKETSPKVLKLYQEISNARDFSIY
;
A
#
# COMPACT_ATOMS: atom_id res chain seq x y z
N MET A 1 -8.49 8.10 -30.41
CA MET A 1 -9.39 7.78 -29.28
C MET A 1 -9.08 6.37 -28.82
N PRO A 2 -8.76 6.14 -27.53
CA PRO A 2 -8.62 4.77 -27.03
C PRO A 2 -9.96 4.06 -27.13
N SER A 3 -9.97 2.80 -27.60
CA SER A 3 -11.18 1.97 -27.65
C SER A 3 -11.73 1.77 -26.23
N ILE A 4 -13.05 1.75 -26.08
CA ILE A 4 -13.75 1.48 -24.81
C ILE A 4 -13.23 0.18 -24.17
N HIS A 5 -12.87 -0.81 -24.99
CA HIS A 5 -12.26 -2.08 -24.56
C HIS A 5 -10.90 -1.88 -23.87
N SER A 6 -10.09 -0.93 -24.34
CA SER A 6 -8.77 -0.63 -23.79
C SER A 6 -8.87 0.10 -22.45
N VAL A 7 -9.84 1.02 -22.30
CA VAL A 7 -10.08 1.73 -21.04
C VAL A 7 -10.56 0.79 -19.94
N ALA A 8 -11.50 -0.12 -20.27
CA ALA A 8 -11.99 -1.12 -19.33
C ALA A 8 -10.88 -2.06 -18.84
N GLN A 9 -9.98 -2.49 -19.73
CA GLN A 9 -8.82 -3.32 -19.37
C GLN A 9 -7.84 -2.60 -18.44
N ILE A 10 -7.60 -1.30 -18.65
CA ILE A 10 -6.71 -0.50 -17.78
C ILE A 10 -7.33 -0.33 -16.40
N GLN A 11 -8.64 -0.05 -16.33
CA GLN A 11 -9.35 0.07 -15.06
C GLN A 11 -9.37 -1.26 -14.30
N HIS A 12 -9.59 -2.38 -15.00
CA HIS A 12 -9.53 -3.72 -14.41
C HIS A 12 -8.17 -4.00 -13.79
N ARG A 13 -7.08 -3.78 -14.53
CA ARG A 13 -5.71 -3.95 -14.02
C ARG A 13 -5.41 -3.07 -12.81
N LYS A 14 -5.94 -1.84 -12.79
CA LYS A 14 -5.79 -0.94 -11.65
C LYS A 14 -6.51 -1.49 -10.42
N GLN A 15 -7.72 -2.03 -10.59
CA GLN A 15 -8.49 -2.62 -9.50
C GLN A 15 -7.85 -3.91 -8.97
N GLU A 16 -7.34 -4.79 -9.85
CA GLU A 16 -6.58 -5.99 -9.45
C GLU A 16 -5.35 -5.64 -8.60
N LYS A 17 -4.60 -4.59 -8.99
CA LYS A 17 -3.46 -4.11 -8.19
C LYS A 17 -3.89 -3.66 -6.79
N ILE A 18 -5.02 -2.95 -6.67
CA ILE A 18 -5.55 -2.51 -5.37
C ILE A 18 -5.89 -3.73 -4.50
N GLU A 19 -6.59 -4.72 -5.05
CA GLU A 19 -6.97 -5.94 -4.33
C GLU A 19 -5.74 -6.75 -3.86
N ILE A 20 -4.69 -6.81 -4.68
CA ILE A 20 -3.42 -7.44 -4.29
C ILE A 20 -2.81 -6.73 -3.08
N ILE A 21 -2.80 -5.40 -3.07
CA ILE A 21 -2.27 -4.62 -1.95
C ILE A 21 -3.14 -4.80 -0.70
N GLU A 22 -4.47 -4.71 -0.82
CA GLU A 22 -5.41 -4.89 0.30
C GLU A 22 -5.23 -6.28 0.94
N ARG A 23 -5.11 -7.34 0.12
CA ARG A 23 -4.87 -8.69 0.61
C ARG A 23 -3.53 -8.81 1.34
N LYS A 24 -2.44 -8.33 0.75
CA LYS A 24 -1.11 -8.35 1.38
C LYS A 24 -1.09 -7.55 2.68
N PHE A 25 -1.75 -6.40 2.72
CA PHE A 25 -1.84 -5.58 3.92
C PHE A 25 -2.52 -6.35 5.06
N LYS A 26 -3.65 -7.00 4.76
CA LYS A 26 -4.34 -7.85 5.73
C LYS A 26 -3.47 -9.03 6.20
N GLU A 27 -2.78 -9.70 5.27
CA GLU A 27 -1.85 -10.79 5.59
C GLU A 27 -0.75 -10.32 6.56
N ILE A 28 -0.17 -9.13 6.36
CA ILE A 28 0.85 -8.55 7.26
C ILE A 28 0.28 -8.26 8.65
N LEU A 29 -0.96 -7.75 8.73
CA LEU A 29 -1.61 -7.45 10.01
C LEU A 29 -1.97 -8.70 10.81
N GLU A 30 -2.32 -9.78 10.13
CA GLU A 30 -2.71 -11.07 10.74
C GLU A 30 -1.51 -12.00 10.97
N LYS A 31 -0.34 -11.67 10.41
CA LYS A 31 0.87 -12.49 10.51
C LYS A 31 1.35 -12.57 11.95
N ASP A 32 1.44 -13.80 12.44
CA ASP A 32 2.19 -14.10 13.65
C ASP A 32 3.68 -14.20 13.29
N TYR A 33 4.47 -13.25 13.78
CA TYR A 33 5.91 -13.20 13.57
C TYR A 33 6.67 -14.24 14.41
N GLY A 34 5.97 -15.08 15.16
CA GLY A 34 6.52 -16.16 15.97
C GLY A 34 7.29 -15.65 17.18
N ASN A 35 7.91 -16.59 17.92
CA ASN A 35 8.62 -16.41 19.20
C ASN A 35 9.86 -15.48 19.17
N GLN A 36 9.84 -14.37 18.42
CA GLN A 36 10.83 -13.30 18.53
C GLN A 36 10.39 -12.28 19.60
N SER A 37 11.32 -11.42 20.02
CA SER A 37 10.97 -10.33 20.93
C SER A 37 9.97 -9.37 20.27
N SER A 38 9.09 -8.74 21.07
CA SER A 38 8.11 -7.75 20.60
C SER A 38 8.72 -6.68 19.70
N TYR A 39 9.95 -6.25 20.00
CA TYR A 39 10.70 -5.29 19.18
C TYR A 39 10.98 -5.83 17.78
N LYS A 40 11.53 -7.05 17.65
CA LYS A 40 11.85 -7.66 16.36
C LYS A 40 10.60 -7.95 15.53
N ASN A 41 9.51 -8.34 16.19
CA ASN A 41 8.21 -8.53 15.53
C ASN A 41 7.68 -7.20 14.96
N THR A 42 7.80 -6.11 15.71
CA THR A 42 7.34 -4.78 15.27
C THR A 42 8.21 -4.24 14.14
N GLU A 43 9.54 -4.41 14.21
CA GLU A 43 10.48 -4.01 13.16
C GLU A 43 10.24 -4.79 11.85
N ALA A 44 10.08 -6.11 11.93
CA ALA A 44 9.78 -6.96 10.77
C ALA A 44 8.45 -6.57 10.10
N ARG A 45 7.40 -6.34 10.90
CA ARG A 45 6.12 -5.85 10.40
C ARG A 45 6.25 -4.49 9.72
N ASN A 46 6.97 -3.55 10.34
CA ASN A 46 7.19 -2.23 9.77
C ASN A 46 7.94 -2.28 8.44
N HIS A 47 8.90 -3.19 8.30
CA HIS A 47 9.64 -3.38 7.05
C HIS A 47 8.76 -3.95 5.93
N GLU A 48 7.86 -4.89 6.25
CA GLU A 48 6.87 -5.41 5.27
C GLU A 48 5.87 -4.33 4.84
N LEU A 49 5.39 -3.50 5.78
CA LEU A 49 4.51 -2.37 5.48
C LEU A 49 5.21 -1.31 4.61
N GLU A 50 6.47 -0.99 4.91
CA GLU A 50 7.29 -0.08 4.09
C GLU A 50 7.49 -0.62 2.66
N THR A 51 7.81 -1.90 2.54
CA THR A 51 7.92 -2.56 1.22
C THR A 51 6.61 -2.47 0.45
N LEU A 52 5.47 -2.63 1.13
CA LEU A 52 4.14 -2.51 0.51
C LEU A 52 3.86 -1.07 0.05
N MET A 53 4.27 -0.05 0.83
CA MET A 53 4.18 1.36 0.43
C MET A 53 5.01 1.66 -0.82
N SER A 54 6.27 1.22 -0.87
CA SER A 54 7.12 1.39 -2.07
C SER A 54 6.53 0.69 -3.30
N GLN A 55 5.88 -0.46 -3.11
CA GLN A 55 5.18 -1.14 -4.19
C GLN A 55 3.99 -0.30 -4.71
N MET A 56 3.24 0.36 -3.82
CA MET A 56 2.15 1.26 -4.20
C MET A 56 2.65 2.50 -4.94
N GLU A 57 3.72 3.12 -4.46
CA GLU A 57 4.36 4.29 -5.10
C GLU A 57 4.73 3.97 -6.55
N SER A 58 5.36 2.82 -6.79
CA SER A 58 5.71 2.37 -8.14
C SER A 58 4.51 1.98 -9.00
N TRP A 59 3.44 1.43 -8.42
CA TRP A 59 2.31 0.91 -9.19
C TRP A 59 1.25 1.93 -9.55
N PHE A 60 1.16 3.01 -8.77
CA PHE A 60 0.15 4.05 -8.90
C PHE A 60 0.75 5.46 -9.10
N ASP A 61 2.07 5.55 -9.26
CA ASP A 61 2.81 6.79 -9.47
C ASP A 61 2.48 7.86 -8.41
N ILE A 62 2.45 7.44 -7.14
CA ILE A 62 2.05 8.31 -6.02
C ILE A 62 3.14 9.39 -5.82
N PRO A 63 2.80 10.70 -5.95
CA PRO A 63 3.74 11.77 -5.69
C PRO A 63 4.19 11.81 -4.23
N PHE A 64 5.45 12.18 -4.01
CA PHE A 64 6.02 12.36 -2.66
C PHE A 64 5.30 13.46 -1.86
N LEU A 65 4.90 14.55 -2.52
CA LEU A 65 4.22 15.67 -1.88
C LEU A 65 2.73 15.34 -1.71
N LEU A 66 2.24 15.45 -0.47
CA LEU A 66 0.84 15.14 -0.13
C LEU A 66 -0.16 15.97 -0.95
N GLU A 67 0.14 17.24 -1.21
CA GLU A 67 -0.73 18.12 -2.00
C GLU A 67 -0.85 17.68 -3.46
N ASP A 68 0.21 17.11 -4.02
CA ASP A 68 0.20 16.56 -5.38
C ASP A 68 -0.46 15.19 -5.39
N ALA A 69 -0.20 14.36 -4.38
CA ALA A 69 -0.87 13.07 -4.21
C ALA A 69 -2.40 13.20 -4.10
N LYS A 70 -2.90 14.21 -3.36
CA LYS A 70 -4.35 14.51 -3.28
C LYS A 70 -4.97 14.88 -4.64
N LYS A 71 -4.20 15.46 -5.55
CA LYS A 71 -4.68 15.90 -6.88
C LYS A 71 -4.58 14.79 -7.91
N GLU A 72 -3.50 14.02 -7.87
CA GLU A 72 -3.10 13.11 -8.95
C GLU A 72 -3.43 11.64 -8.64
N THR A 73 -3.48 11.28 -7.36
CA THR A 73 -3.77 9.91 -6.93
C THR A 73 -5.26 9.73 -6.66
N SER A 74 -5.83 8.60 -7.09
CA SER A 74 -7.23 8.30 -6.80
C SER A 74 -7.47 8.21 -5.28
N PRO A 75 -8.58 8.76 -4.74
CA PRO A 75 -8.85 8.77 -3.31
C PRO A 75 -8.78 7.39 -2.63
N LYS A 76 -9.20 6.33 -3.32
CA LYS A 76 -9.11 4.95 -2.81
C LYS A 76 -7.66 4.50 -2.57
N VAL A 77 -6.77 4.75 -3.55
CA VAL A 77 -5.35 4.40 -3.45
C VAL A 77 -4.67 5.24 -2.38
N LEU A 78 -4.95 6.55 -2.33
CA LEU A 78 -4.36 7.45 -1.33
C LEU A 78 -4.79 7.04 0.09
N LYS A 79 -6.06 6.69 0.28
CA LYS A 79 -6.58 6.21 1.56
C LYS A 79 -5.87 4.92 2.00
N LEU A 80 -5.75 3.94 1.11
CA LEU A 80 -5.05 2.68 1.40
C LEU A 80 -3.57 2.91 1.75
N TYR A 81 -2.89 3.80 1.03
CA TYR A 81 -1.50 4.18 1.30
C TYR A 81 -1.36 4.82 2.70
N GLN A 82 -2.30 5.68 3.09
CA GLN A 82 -2.35 6.27 4.43
C GLN A 82 -2.65 5.24 5.51
N GLU A 83 -3.55 4.29 5.28
CA GLU A 83 -3.86 3.21 6.22
C GLU A 83 -2.62 2.33 6.48
N ILE A 84 -1.86 1.98 5.44
CA ILE A 84 -0.60 1.22 5.58
C ILE A 84 0.45 2.05 6.33
N SER A 85 0.60 3.33 5.99
CA SER A 85 1.51 4.24 6.69
C SER A 85 1.20 4.34 8.19
N ASN A 86 -0.08 4.51 8.53
CA ASN A 86 -0.53 4.62 9.92
C ASN A 86 -0.42 3.30 10.70
N ALA A 87 -0.40 2.15 10.02
CA ALA A 87 -0.18 0.85 10.65
C ALA A 87 1.28 0.60 11.04
N ARG A 88 2.23 1.40 10.51
CA ARG A 88 3.63 1.35 10.93
C ARG A 88 3.74 1.94 12.34
N ASP A 89 4.41 1.20 13.21
CA ASP A 89 4.61 1.61 14.60
C ASP A 89 6.02 2.22 14.75
N PHE A 90 6.08 3.55 14.74
CA PHE A 90 7.35 4.28 14.89
C PHE A 90 7.79 4.46 16.36
N SER A 91 7.02 3.96 17.34
CA SER A 91 7.37 4.08 18.76
C SER A 91 8.57 3.25 19.20
N ILE A 92 9.10 2.42 18.28
CA ILE A 92 10.28 1.57 18.50
C ILE A 92 11.62 2.26 18.20
N TYR A 93 11.60 3.49 17.69
CA TYR A 93 12.79 4.32 17.43
C TYR A 93 12.93 5.43 18.47
#